data_AF-A0A2U9GIT5-F1
#
_entry.id   AF-A0A2U9GIT5-F1
#
_cell.length_a   1.000
_cell.length_b   1.000
_cell.length_c   1.000
_cell.angle_alpha   90.00
_cell.angle_beta   90.00
_cell.angle_gamma   90.00
#
_symmetry.space_group_name_H-M   'P 1'
#
loop_
_entity.id
_entity.type
_entity.pdbx_description
1 polymer ?
#
loop_
_entity_poly.entity_id
_entity_poly.type
_entity_poly.pdbx_seq_one_letter_code
_entity_poly.pdbx_strand_id
1 'polypeptide(L)'
;MCKNIVKYNDLINLENLKKGLERTKSNVSPGLDGEIKSQITEKRLIKLHNELSSQKYKPTPSKRVGIPRPDGGTRYLGISSQIDKVVQGAILNKLEPIFEPLFLDVSFGARKGINCHDALKKIKYEWKGVTWIISIDIEKCFDRINHEILLKKLSFYCDKPTLELIRKLFKVGYVDVHNLNDRSKYNVIGTPQGSLISPIMNNIILHGLDEYVVNEVLPAFNKGKSRKKNAEYSKRYTLNDFDKRIVKQYPALNKALLRVKHNEVAKGNKFTAMDGFDPDFRRCHYVRYVDDFLIGFTGPRVEAQQIFELVSNKLKDLKFDISQEKSKIYHSNERNIKYLGIYLRYFKHHKLKLRKDGISTDEITKQVHALQAQSINTVHFRAPIDKMLSKLVDKGLAKCRKDGTVRATGYLRYGMLEDEKIVQRYSAMIRGILNYYSCINRRSDLWKVFAILRKSCALTLAHKHKINSAARVYAKFGPNLTIRNLGKEVACLFYPKSLKTKIDFKTRRGVDLHPSILEIEIDKIPGSTKTNLKTADVCEYDGCDETEHLEAHHLNPMSNIAKRKDLSTFEKALIRRKRKVVMLCKKHHNLLHRKRILENKN
;
A
#
# COMPACT_ATOMS: atom_id res chain seq x y z
N MET A 1 23.21 28.35 -9.61
CA MET A 1 22.00 28.03 -8.80
C MET A 1 21.80 29.13 -7.77
N CYS A 2 20.62 29.75 -7.72
CA CYS A 2 20.31 30.81 -6.77
C CYS A 2 20.22 30.24 -5.34
N LYS A 3 20.94 30.85 -4.38
CA LYS A 3 20.80 30.54 -2.95
C LYS A 3 19.46 31.07 -2.43
N ASN A 4 18.89 30.42 -1.41
CA ASN A 4 17.66 30.85 -0.69
C ASN A 4 16.41 30.95 -1.56
N ILE A 5 16.08 29.88 -2.28
CA ILE A 5 14.86 29.78 -3.11
C ILE A 5 13.60 29.78 -2.23
N VAL A 6 13.64 29.16 -1.05
CA VAL A 6 12.51 29.10 -0.11
C VAL A 6 12.70 30.15 0.97
N LYS A 7 11.86 31.18 0.94
CA LYS A 7 11.80 32.22 1.95
C LYS A 7 10.69 31.96 2.97
N TYR A 8 10.94 32.36 4.22
CA TYR A 8 9.97 32.21 5.30
C TYR A 8 8.65 32.90 5.03
N ASN A 9 8.67 34.11 4.46
CA ASN A 9 7.46 34.88 4.13
C ASN A 9 6.56 34.14 3.13
N ASP A 10 7.14 33.42 2.18
CA ASP A 10 6.39 32.63 1.19
C ASP A 10 5.75 31.38 1.81
N LEU A 11 6.33 30.87 2.90
CA LEU A 11 5.81 29.72 3.63
C LEU A 11 4.57 30.10 4.45
N ILE A 12 4.66 31.22 5.16
CA ILE A 12 3.63 31.64 6.11
C ILE A 12 2.45 32.36 5.45
N ASN A 13 2.53 32.68 4.15
CA ASN A 13 1.43 33.28 3.40
C ASN A 13 0.13 32.49 3.61
N LEU A 14 -0.96 33.19 3.93
CA LEU A 14 -2.28 32.63 4.17
C LEU A 14 -2.73 31.68 3.04
N GLU A 15 -2.46 32.02 1.78
CA GLU A 15 -2.81 31.16 0.64
C GLU A 15 -2.04 29.83 0.67
N ASN A 16 -0.76 29.87 1.06
CA ASN A 16 0.05 28.66 1.19
C ASN A 16 -0.38 27.82 2.40
N LEU A 17 -0.79 28.45 3.50
CA LEU A 17 -1.38 27.76 4.66
C LEU A 17 -2.72 27.09 4.31
N LYS A 18 -3.57 27.75 3.51
CA LYS A 18 -4.81 27.14 2.97
C LYS A 18 -4.50 25.90 2.13
N LYS A 19 -3.55 26.01 1.19
CA LYS A 19 -3.05 24.84 0.42
C LYS A 19 -2.45 23.77 1.34
N GLY A 20 -1.79 24.16 2.43
CA GLY A 20 -1.28 23.24 3.44
C GLY A 20 -2.41 22.45 4.14
N LEU A 21 -3.51 23.10 4.48
CA LEU A 21 -4.70 22.46 5.07
C LEU A 21 -5.33 21.46 4.10
N GLU A 22 -5.41 21.77 2.80
CA GLU A 22 -5.95 20.86 1.79
C GLU A 22 -5.20 19.53 1.74
N ARG A 23 -3.87 19.55 1.93
CA ARG A 23 -3.02 18.34 1.96
C ARG A 23 -3.25 17.44 3.16
N THR A 24 -3.81 17.97 4.24
CA THR A 24 -4.09 17.15 5.43
C THR A 24 -5.23 16.18 5.13
N LYS A 25 -5.15 14.96 5.67
CA LYS A 25 -6.21 13.97 5.49
C LYS A 25 -7.42 14.31 6.38
N SER A 26 -8.62 14.14 5.82
CA SER A 26 -9.85 14.16 6.60
C SER A 26 -9.95 12.88 7.46
N ASN A 27 -10.73 12.90 8.55
CA ASN A 27 -11.03 11.74 9.38
C ASN A 27 -9.83 11.04 10.07
N VAL A 28 -8.74 11.77 10.31
CA VAL A 28 -7.60 11.27 11.11
C VAL A 28 -7.84 11.58 12.59
N SER A 29 -7.37 10.70 13.47
CA SER A 29 -7.36 10.97 14.91
C SER A 29 -6.68 12.32 15.22
N PRO A 30 -7.27 13.15 16.08
CA PRO A 30 -6.68 14.43 16.45
C PRO A 30 -5.39 14.24 17.25
N GLY A 31 -4.60 15.32 17.32
CA GLY A 31 -3.42 15.40 18.17
C GLY A 31 -3.79 15.50 19.64
N LEU A 32 -2.89 16.06 20.46
CA LEU A 32 -3.18 16.35 21.87
C LEU A 32 -4.20 17.49 22.04
N ASP A 33 -4.32 18.35 21.04
CA ASP A 33 -5.21 19.51 20.97
C ASP A 33 -6.68 19.15 20.73
N GLY A 34 -6.97 17.93 20.25
CA GLY A 34 -8.34 17.49 19.95
C GLY A 34 -8.93 18.07 18.65
N GLU A 35 -8.27 19.05 18.02
CA GLU A 35 -8.75 19.68 16.79
C GLU A 35 -8.68 18.70 15.59
N ILE A 36 -9.77 18.64 14.81
CA ILE A 36 -9.85 17.90 13.55
C ILE A 36 -9.90 18.84 12.34
N LYS A 37 -9.59 18.32 11.14
CA LYS A 37 -9.54 19.12 9.90
C LYS A 37 -10.77 20.00 9.67
N SER A 38 -11.98 19.49 9.95
CA SER A 38 -13.24 20.23 9.76
C SER A 38 -13.45 21.39 10.74
N GLN A 39 -12.71 21.42 11.85
CA GLN A 39 -12.78 22.50 12.84
C GLN A 39 -11.81 23.65 12.52
N ILE A 40 -10.91 23.48 11.54
CA ILE A 40 -9.98 24.54 11.12
C ILE A 40 -10.71 25.53 10.22
N THR A 41 -11.15 26.64 10.82
CA THR A 41 -11.78 27.76 10.12
C THR A 41 -10.75 28.71 9.54
N GLU A 42 -11.18 29.57 8.61
CA GLU A 42 -10.32 30.63 8.06
C GLU A 42 -9.81 31.59 9.15
N LYS A 43 -10.65 31.92 10.14
CA LYS A 43 -10.23 32.71 11.31
C LYS A 43 -9.07 32.06 12.07
N ARG A 44 -9.07 30.72 12.20
CA ARG A 44 -7.98 29.96 12.82
C ARG A 44 -6.70 30.03 12.00
N LEU A 45 -6.79 30.00 10.66
CA LEU A 45 -5.64 30.17 9.77
C LEU A 45 -5.05 31.58 9.80
N ILE A 46 -5.88 32.62 9.90
CA ILE A 46 -5.43 34.01 10.08
C ILE A 46 -4.68 34.14 11.41
N LYS A 47 -5.20 33.55 12.49
CA LYS A 47 -4.53 33.52 13.79
C LYS A 47 -3.16 32.82 13.68
N LEU A 48 -3.09 31.67 13.02
CA LEU A 48 -1.84 30.95 12.78
C LEU A 48 -0.84 31.78 11.97
N HIS A 49 -1.30 32.48 10.92
CA HIS A 49 -0.47 33.40 10.15
C HIS A 49 0.14 34.47 11.06
N ASN A 50 -0.66 35.12 11.90
CA ASN A 50 -0.17 36.15 12.84
C ASN A 50 0.82 35.58 13.88
N GLU A 51 0.58 34.37 14.38
CA GLU A 51 1.50 33.67 15.29
C GLU A 51 2.84 33.33 14.62
N LEU A 52 2.83 32.94 13.35
CA LEU A 52 4.04 32.65 12.56
C LEU A 52 4.79 33.93 12.18
N SER A 53 4.07 35.00 11.79
CA SER A 53 4.63 36.31 11.46
C SER A 53 5.30 36.96 12.67
N SER A 54 4.69 36.83 13.85
CA SER A 54 5.24 37.32 15.13
C SER A 54 6.27 36.38 15.78
N GLN A 55 6.61 35.25 15.14
CA GLN A 55 7.46 34.18 15.67
C GLN A 55 7.02 33.59 17.02
N LYS A 56 5.77 33.79 17.42
CA LYS A 56 5.18 33.23 18.65
C LYS A 56 4.77 31.77 18.50
N TYR A 57 4.67 31.26 17.27
CA TYR A 57 4.33 29.88 16.99
C TYR A 57 5.32 28.89 17.66
N LYS A 58 4.78 27.96 18.44
CA LYS A 58 5.49 26.85 19.07
C LYS A 58 4.77 25.55 18.69
N PRO A 59 5.44 24.58 18.04
CA PRO A 59 4.78 23.34 17.69
C PRO A 59 4.46 22.51 18.94
N THR A 60 3.38 21.74 18.83
CA THR A 60 2.83 20.94 19.93
C THR A 60 3.43 19.54 19.98
N PRO A 61 3.75 19.01 21.18
CA PRO A 61 4.21 17.64 21.31
C PRO A 61 3.29 16.64 20.61
N SER A 62 3.90 15.67 19.91
CA SER A 62 3.12 14.67 19.17
C SER A 62 2.50 13.64 20.13
N LYS A 63 1.26 13.24 19.84
CA LYS A 63 0.57 12.17 20.57
C LYS A 63 1.11 10.81 20.12
N ARG A 64 1.77 10.07 21.01
CA ARG A 64 2.37 8.76 20.70
C ARG A 64 1.34 7.63 20.86
N VAL A 65 1.16 6.82 19.81
CA VAL A 65 0.23 5.68 19.78
C VAL A 65 0.97 4.43 19.31
N GLY A 66 0.93 3.35 20.10
CA GLY A 66 1.54 2.07 19.74
C GLY A 66 0.63 1.24 18.83
N ILE A 67 1.15 0.83 17.67
CA ILE A 67 0.51 -0.13 16.76
C ILE A 67 1.29 -1.44 16.80
N PRO A 68 0.65 -2.59 17.06
CA PRO A 68 1.33 -3.87 17.05
C PRO A 68 1.84 -4.21 15.65
N ARG A 69 3.08 -4.67 15.55
CA ARG A 69 3.66 -5.26 14.35
C ARG A 69 3.22 -6.73 14.26
N PRO A 70 3.05 -7.27 13.05
CA PRO A 70 2.79 -8.70 12.86
C PRO A 70 3.89 -9.61 13.43
N ASP A 71 5.12 -9.10 13.52
CA ASP A 71 6.32 -9.88 13.85
C ASP A 71 6.71 -9.80 15.34
N GLY A 72 5.84 -9.25 16.21
CA GLY A 72 6.05 -9.28 17.67
C GLY A 72 6.68 -8.03 18.32
N GLY A 73 6.50 -6.84 17.75
CA GLY A 73 6.96 -5.57 18.35
C GLY A 73 5.96 -4.43 18.19
N THR A 74 6.20 -3.27 18.81
CA THR A 74 5.31 -2.10 18.71
C THR A 74 5.89 -1.03 17.78
N ARG A 75 5.10 -0.60 16.79
CA ARG A 75 5.38 0.57 15.95
C ARG A 75 4.69 1.78 16.57
N TYR A 76 5.46 2.73 17.08
CA TYR A 76 4.89 3.95 17.62
C TYR A 76 4.65 4.98 16.51
N LEU A 77 3.43 5.50 16.44
CA LEU A 77 3.08 6.64 15.59
C LEU A 77 3.04 7.90 16.46
N GLY A 78 3.62 8.99 15.95
CA GLY A 78 3.45 10.33 16.50
C GLY A 78 2.38 11.09 15.70
N ILE A 79 1.27 11.39 16.35
CA ILE A 79 0.17 12.17 15.77
C ILE A 79 0.35 13.64 16.19
N SER A 80 0.81 14.48 15.26
CA SER A 80 0.90 15.93 15.46
C SER A 80 -0.49 16.59 15.52
N SER A 81 -0.56 17.79 16.10
CA SER A 81 -1.76 18.64 16.03
C SER A 81 -2.15 18.96 14.59
N GLN A 82 -3.39 19.35 14.40
CA GLN A 82 -3.88 19.70 13.07
C GLN A 82 -3.18 20.97 12.54
N ILE A 83 -2.93 21.95 13.40
CA ILE A 83 -2.17 23.17 13.07
C ILE A 83 -0.75 22.84 12.63
N ASP A 84 -0.03 21.96 13.36
CA ASP A 84 1.32 21.58 12.97
C ASP A 84 1.34 20.84 11.61
N LYS A 85 0.30 20.05 11.31
CA LYS A 85 0.15 19.41 9.98
C LYS A 85 -0.08 20.44 8.87
N VAL A 86 -0.80 21.54 9.14
CA VAL A 86 -0.97 22.66 8.19
C VAL A 86 0.38 23.31 7.88
N VAL A 87 1.16 23.63 8.92
CA VAL A 87 2.50 24.23 8.76
C VAL A 87 3.43 23.27 8.00
N GLN A 88 3.41 21.97 8.33
CA GLN A 88 4.14 20.95 7.59
C GLN A 88 3.71 20.87 6.11
N GLY A 89 2.40 20.95 5.82
CA GLY A 89 1.87 20.99 4.46
C GLY A 89 2.33 22.22 3.67
N ALA A 90 2.37 23.39 4.32
CA ALA A 90 2.87 24.63 3.74
C ALA A 90 4.36 24.54 3.39
N ILE A 91 5.17 23.87 4.21
CA ILE A 91 6.57 23.56 3.93
C ILE A 91 6.70 22.64 2.70
N LEU A 92 5.90 21.58 2.61
CA LEU A 92 5.92 20.66 1.47
C LEU A 92 5.60 21.34 0.15
N ASN A 93 4.65 22.28 0.14
CA ASN A 93 4.28 23.02 -1.07
C ASN A 93 5.45 23.77 -1.71
N LYS A 94 6.44 24.17 -0.89
CA LYS A 94 7.63 24.88 -1.38
C LYS A 94 8.82 23.95 -1.62
N LEU A 95 8.99 22.90 -0.80
CA LEU A 95 10.13 21.97 -0.95
C LEU A 95 9.94 20.96 -2.09
N GLU A 96 8.74 20.38 -2.25
CA GLU A 96 8.50 19.35 -3.27
C GLU A 96 8.84 19.80 -4.70
N PRO A 97 8.41 20.99 -5.17
CA PRO A 97 8.73 21.44 -6.53
C PRO A 97 10.22 21.63 -6.79
N ILE A 98 11.02 21.86 -5.75
CA ILE A 98 12.47 22.07 -5.85
C ILE A 98 13.20 20.74 -5.86
N PHE A 99 12.83 19.81 -4.99
CA PHE A 99 13.53 18.54 -4.82
C PHE A 99 13.07 17.44 -5.78
N GLU A 100 11.80 17.45 -6.22
CA GLU A 100 11.26 16.41 -7.11
C GLU A 100 12.05 16.29 -8.44
N PRO A 101 12.47 17.38 -9.10
CA PRO A 101 13.32 17.30 -10.29
C PRO A 101 14.76 16.85 -10.01
N LEU A 102 15.26 17.00 -8.79
CA LEU A 102 16.62 16.59 -8.40
C LEU A 102 16.71 15.08 -8.13
N PHE A 103 15.63 14.47 -7.63
CA PHE A 103 15.64 13.06 -7.28
C PHE A 103 15.81 12.15 -8.51
N LEU A 104 16.83 11.28 -8.44
CA LEU A 104 17.15 10.30 -9.48
C LEU A 104 16.01 9.31 -9.77
N ASP A 105 15.99 8.76 -10.98
CA ASP A 105 15.01 7.79 -11.48
C ASP A 105 15.14 6.37 -10.86
N VAL A 106 16.05 6.21 -9.90
CA VAL A 106 16.24 5.00 -9.09
C VAL A 106 15.48 5.06 -7.76
N SER A 107 14.99 6.25 -7.36
CA SER A 107 14.24 6.46 -6.12
C SER A 107 12.75 6.64 -6.39
N PHE A 108 11.92 5.79 -5.80
CA PHE A 108 10.47 5.75 -6.09
C PHE A 108 9.58 6.10 -4.88
N GLY A 109 10.02 5.76 -3.68
CA GLY A 109 9.20 5.84 -2.48
C GLY A 109 8.88 7.28 -2.07
N ALA A 110 7.65 7.53 -1.62
CA ALA A 110 7.19 8.81 -1.06
C ALA A 110 7.34 10.04 -1.99
N ARG A 111 7.33 9.83 -3.30
CA ARG A 111 7.35 10.88 -4.33
C ARG A 111 5.98 11.07 -4.96
N LYS A 112 5.69 12.30 -5.41
CA LYS A 112 4.36 12.65 -5.90
C LYS A 112 4.04 11.90 -7.20
N GLY A 113 3.06 11.00 -7.11
CA GLY A 113 2.56 10.21 -8.23
C GLY A 113 3.57 9.23 -8.82
N ILE A 114 4.49 8.76 -7.99
CA ILE A 114 5.25 7.52 -8.20
C ILE A 114 4.68 6.48 -7.23
N ASN A 115 4.59 5.22 -7.66
CA ASN A 115 4.04 4.15 -6.83
C ASN A 115 4.94 2.90 -6.78
N CYS A 116 4.57 1.91 -5.97
CA CYS A 116 5.32 0.65 -5.85
C CYS A 116 5.50 -0.08 -7.19
N HIS A 117 4.52 0.03 -8.10
CA HIS A 117 4.58 -0.64 -9.40
C HIS A 117 5.65 -0.03 -10.31
N ASP A 118 5.99 1.25 -10.16
CA ASP A 118 7.05 1.88 -10.94
C ASP A 118 8.42 1.26 -10.61
N ALA A 119 8.70 1.05 -9.32
CA ALA A 119 9.91 0.35 -8.86
C ALA A 119 9.95 -1.11 -9.36
N LEU A 120 8.83 -1.82 -9.27
CA LEU A 120 8.71 -3.21 -9.75
C LEU A 120 8.81 -3.30 -11.28
N LYS A 121 8.34 -2.28 -12.01
CA LYS A 121 8.45 -2.18 -13.46
C LYS A 121 9.91 -2.07 -13.86
N LYS A 122 10.69 -1.20 -13.20
CA LYS A 122 12.14 -1.07 -13.40
C LYS A 122 12.84 -2.41 -13.18
N ILE A 123 12.56 -3.09 -12.07
CA ILE A 123 13.10 -4.44 -11.79
C ILE A 123 12.70 -5.45 -12.88
N LYS A 124 11.44 -5.48 -13.31
CA LYS A 124 10.96 -6.47 -14.29
C LYS A 124 11.67 -6.36 -15.64
N TYR A 125 11.89 -5.15 -16.13
CA TYR A 125 12.34 -4.91 -17.49
C TYR A 125 13.85 -4.69 -17.61
N GLU A 126 14.50 -4.14 -16.58
CA GLU A 126 15.93 -3.82 -16.62
C GLU A 126 16.80 -4.90 -15.99
N TRP A 127 16.33 -5.60 -14.94
CA TRP A 127 17.16 -6.54 -14.17
C TRP A 127 17.23 -7.91 -14.83
N LYS A 128 17.88 -7.97 -15.99
CA LYS A 128 18.06 -9.21 -16.77
C LYS A 128 19.40 -9.87 -16.45
N GLY A 129 19.36 -11.15 -16.09
CA GLY A 129 20.59 -11.92 -15.88
C GLY A 129 21.30 -11.63 -14.56
N VAL A 130 20.59 -11.06 -13.59
CA VAL A 130 21.07 -10.85 -12.22
C VAL A 130 21.35 -12.19 -11.54
N THR A 131 22.50 -12.31 -10.87
CA THR A 131 22.92 -13.51 -10.13
C THR A 131 22.81 -13.34 -8.62
N TRP A 132 23.07 -12.13 -8.11
CA TRP A 132 23.00 -11.78 -6.69
C TRP A 132 22.05 -10.61 -6.48
N ILE A 133 21.29 -10.67 -5.39
CA ILE A 133 20.39 -9.60 -4.97
C ILE A 133 20.75 -9.21 -3.56
N ILE A 134 21.15 -7.96 -3.40
CA ILE A 134 21.51 -7.38 -2.12
C ILE A 134 20.30 -6.57 -1.66
N SER A 135 19.71 -6.99 -0.55
CA SER A 135 18.62 -6.27 0.14
C SER A 135 19.21 -5.57 1.34
N ILE A 136 19.03 -4.25 1.44
CA ILE A 136 19.50 -3.45 2.58
C ILE A 136 18.27 -2.76 3.20
N ASP A 137 18.11 -2.88 4.51
CA ASP A 137 17.03 -2.28 5.31
C ASP A 137 17.68 -1.43 6.43
N ILE A 138 17.22 -0.18 6.57
CA ILE A 138 17.70 0.74 7.61
C ILE A 138 16.90 0.52 8.91
N GLU A 139 17.59 0.39 10.03
CA GLU A 139 16.95 0.25 11.33
C GLU A 139 16.28 1.56 11.74
N LYS A 140 14.95 1.54 11.99
CA LYS A 140 14.17 2.69 12.48
C LYS A 140 14.49 3.99 11.71
N CYS A 141 14.49 3.91 10.37
CA CYS A 141 14.93 4.99 9.47
C CYS A 141 14.43 6.39 9.87
N PHE A 142 13.12 6.55 10.13
CA PHE A 142 12.56 7.85 10.54
C PHE A 142 12.99 8.31 11.93
N ASP A 143 13.21 7.40 12.87
CA ASP A 143 13.55 7.73 14.27
C ASP A 143 15.05 8.07 14.44
N ARG A 144 15.88 7.74 13.44
CA ARG A 144 17.34 7.97 13.46
C ARG A 144 17.82 9.10 12.53
N ILE A 145 16.91 9.88 11.94
CA ILE A 145 17.28 11.02 11.10
C ILE A 145 18.07 12.06 11.92
N ASN A 146 19.32 12.32 11.51
CA ASN A 146 20.14 13.36 12.11
C ASN A 146 19.71 14.76 11.60
N HIS A 147 19.24 15.61 12.52
CA HIS A 147 18.72 16.93 12.17
C HIS A 147 19.79 17.88 11.63
N GLU A 148 21.03 17.80 12.10
CA GLU A 148 22.10 18.69 11.66
C GLU A 148 22.50 18.42 10.21
N ILE A 149 22.63 17.15 9.84
CA ILE A 149 22.92 16.73 8.45
C ILE A 149 21.78 17.18 7.53
N LEU A 150 20.53 16.99 7.95
CA LEU A 150 19.36 17.43 7.18
C LEU A 150 19.34 18.95 7.00
N LEU A 151 19.50 19.71 8.08
CA LEU A 151 19.47 21.18 8.04
C LEU A 151 20.63 21.75 7.21
N LYS A 152 21.82 21.12 7.25
CA LYS A 152 22.97 21.49 6.40
C LYS A 152 22.68 21.26 4.91
N LYS A 153 21.97 20.18 4.56
CA LYS A 153 21.51 19.97 3.17
C LYS A 153 20.45 21.00 2.76
N LEU A 154 19.52 21.31 3.65
CA LEU A 154 18.46 22.29 3.40
C LEU A 154 18.98 23.74 3.36
N SER A 155 20.09 24.05 4.03
CA SER A 155 20.59 25.43 4.13
C SER A 155 21.06 26.03 2.80
N PHE A 156 21.23 25.20 1.77
CA PHE A 156 21.47 25.69 0.41
C PHE A 156 20.20 26.28 -0.24
N TYR A 157 19.02 25.75 0.12
CA TYR A 157 17.74 26.06 -0.52
C TYR A 157 16.86 26.99 0.32
N CYS A 158 16.97 26.94 1.65
CA CYS A 158 16.10 27.63 2.59
C CYS A 158 16.84 28.74 3.33
N ASP A 159 16.14 29.85 3.60
CA ASP A 159 16.64 30.91 4.49
C ASP A 159 16.72 30.46 5.96
N LYS A 160 17.48 31.22 6.77
CA LYS A 160 17.69 30.90 8.20
C LYS A 160 16.38 30.77 9.00
N PRO A 161 15.38 31.66 8.85
CA PRO A 161 14.12 31.53 9.59
C PRO A 161 13.33 30.27 9.21
N THR A 162 13.33 29.86 7.94
CA THR A 162 12.73 28.59 7.50
C THR A 162 13.41 27.40 8.14
N LEU A 163 14.74 27.37 8.16
CA LEU A 163 15.50 26.30 8.81
C LEU A 163 15.19 26.20 10.30
N GLU A 164 15.02 27.35 10.98
CA GLU A 164 14.67 27.37 12.39
C GLU A 164 13.24 26.86 12.65
N LEU A 165 12.27 27.19 11.78
CA LEU A 165 10.92 26.62 11.86
C LEU A 165 10.94 25.09 11.68
N ILE A 166 11.69 24.60 10.69
CA ILE A 166 11.87 23.17 10.44
C ILE A 166 12.53 22.49 11.65
N ARG A 167 13.57 23.11 12.22
CA ARG A 167 14.25 22.64 13.44
C ARG A 167 13.28 22.56 14.62
N LYS A 168 12.45 23.59 14.84
CA LYS A 168 11.42 23.60 15.89
C LYS A 168 10.48 22.41 15.72
N LEU A 169 9.97 22.16 14.50
CA LEU A 169 9.06 21.04 14.22
C LEU A 169 9.68 19.67 14.50
N PHE A 170 10.99 19.50 14.31
CA PHE A 170 11.67 18.23 14.56
C PHE A 170 12.10 18.01 16.01
N LYS A 171 12.48 19.07 16.73
CA LYS A 171 12.87 18.97 18.15
C LYS A 171 11.68 18.75 19.09
N VAL A 172 10.47 19.00 18.60
CA VAL A 172 9.25 18.78 19.37
C VAL A 172 9.15 17.33 19.81
N GLY A 173 9.07 17.12 21.12
CA GLY A 173 8.98 15.81 21.75
C GLY A 173 7.64 15.12 21.50
N TYR A 174 7.40 14.05 22.25
CA TYR A 174 6.14 13.32 22.23
C TYR A 174 5.56 13.17 23.63
N VAL A 175 4.26 12.89 23.70
CA VAL A 175 3.55 12.49 24.92
C VAL A 175 2.96 11.11 24.69
N ASP A 176 3.31 10.15 25.54
CA ASP A 176 2.71 8.82 25.53
C ASP A 176 1.41 8.82 26.35
N VAL A 177 0.30 8.54 25.66
CA VAL A 177 -1.04 8.56 26.29
C VAL A 177 -1.25 7.37 27.23
N HIS A 178 -0.47 6.31 27.07
CA HIS A 178 -0.56 5.11 27.91
C HIS A 178 0.47 5.10 29.05
N ASN A 179 1.40 6.06 29.06
CA ASN A 179 2.39 6.24 30.12
C ASN A 179 2.63 7.73 30.39
N LEU A 180 1.73 8.34 31.16
CA LEU A 180 1.75 9.77 31.49
C LEU A 180 2.93 10.20 32.39
N ASN A 181 3.70 9.24 32.93
CA ASN A 181 4.91 9.51 33.70
C ASN A 181 6.12 9.85 32.83
N ASP A 182 6.10 9.54 31.52
CA ASP A 182 7.16 9.94 30.57
C ASP A 182 6.85 11.35 30.05
N ARG A 183 6.95 12.36 30.92
CA ARG A 183 6.71 13.77 30.57
C ARG A 183 7.82 14.27 29.63
N SER A 184 7.45 14.47 28.36
CA SER A 184 8.15 15.19 27.30
C SER A 184 9.68 15.01 27.24
N LYS A 185 10.14 13.85 26.77
CA LYS A 185 11.50 13.76 26.22
C LYS A 185 11.55 14.50 24.88
N TYR A 186 12.47 15.47 24.76
CA TYR A 186 12.74 16.14 23.49
C TYR A 186 13.26 15.10 22.47
N ASN A 187 12.82 15.23 21.21
CA ASN A 187 13.38 14.40 20.15
C ASN A 187 14.77 14.94 19.80
N VAL A 188 15.81 14.29 20.31
CA VAL A 188 17.21 14.62 20.00
C VAL A 188 17.57 14.16 18.58
N ILE A 189 16.95 13.08 18.11
CA ILE A 189 17.16 12.47 16.79
C ILE A 189 15.80 11.98 16.26
N GLY A 190 15.63 12.01 14.94
CA GLY A 190 14.47 11.43 14.27
C GLY A 190 13.30 12.39 14.05
N THR A 191 12.29 11.89 13.35
CA THR A 191 11.08 12.64 13.00
C THR A 191 9.87 11.89 13.52
N PRO A 192 8.87 12.55 14.14
CA PRO A 192 7.66 11.88 14.61
C PRO A 192 7.01 11.06 13.48
N GLN A 193 6.92 9.74 13.67
CA GLN A 193 6.42 8.85 12.63
C GLN A 193 4.91 9.11 12.40
N GLY A 194 4.58 9.79 11.31
CA GLY A 194 3.22 10.30 11.05
C GLY A 194 3.19 11.78 10.68
N SER A 195 4.32 12.49 10.78
CA SER A 195 4.44 13.85 10.26
C SER A 195 4.42 13.85 8.72
N LEU A 196 3.81 14.88 8.15
CA LEU A 196 3.60 15.01 6.70
C LEU A 196 4.94 15.26 5.98
N ILE A 197 5.88 15.96 6.63
CA ILE A 197 7.20 16.31 6.09
C ILE A 197 8.24 15.19 6.18
N SER A 198 8.06 14.20 7.06
CA SER A 198 9.03 13.12 7.26
C SER A 198 9.47 12.41 5.97
N PRO A 199 8.57 12.05 5.04
CA PRO A 199 8.95 11.27 3.86
C PRO A 199 9.86 12.02 2.90
N ILE A 200 9.60 13.32 2.65
CA ILE A 200 10.48 14.11 1.79
C ILE A 200 11.85 14.32 2.45
N MET A 201 11.90 14.57 3.76
CA MET A 201 13.16 14.78 4.46
C MET A 201 14.03 13.53 4.42
N ASN A 202 13.43 12.35 4.59
CA ASN A 202 14.15 11.10 4.44
C ASN A 202 14.74 10.96 3.02
N ASN A 203 13.95 11.29 2.00
CA ASN A 203 14.42 11.26 0.62
C ASN A 203 15.55 12.25 0.34
N ILE A 204 15.51 13.47 0.92
CA ILE A 204 16.58 14.48 0.76
C ILE A 204 17.90 13.99 1.36
N ILE A 205 17.87 13.34 2.53
CA ILE A 205 19.09 12.81 3.15
C ILE A 205 19.63 11.64 2.33
N LEU A 206 18.77 10.68 1.98
CA LEU A 206 19.14 9.48 1.24
C LEU A 206 19.49 9.75 -0.23
N HIS A 207 19.13 10.90 -0.79
CA HIS A 207 19.49 11.27 -2.15
C HIS A 207 21.01 11.31 -2.36
N GLY A 208 21.78 11.74 -1.36
CA GLY A 208 23.25 11.72 -1.46
C GLY A 208 23.83 10.29 -1.53
N LEU A 209 23.12 9.30 -0.98
CA LEU A 209 23.45 7.89 -1.16
C LEU A 209 23.07 7.42 -2.58
N ASP A 210 21.90 7.84 -3.08
CA ASP A 210 21.47 7.52 -4.45
C ASP A 210 22.50 8.02 -5.48
N GLU A 211 23.00 9.24 -5.32
CA GLU A 211 24.06 9.83 -6.16
C GLU A 211 25.36 9.03 -6.09
N TYR A 212 25.82 8.69 -4.87
CA TYR A 212 27.02 7.88 -4.67
C TYR A 212 26.91 6.52 -5.36
N VAL A 213 25.77 5.83 -5.20
CA VAL A 213 25.56 4.53 -5.83
C VAL A 213 25.55 4.66 -7.35
N VAL A 214 24.81 5.62 -7.90
CA VAL A 214 24.65 5.77 -9.35
C VAL A 214 25.93 6.27 -10.03
N ASN A 215 26.68 7.18 -9.42
CA ASN A 215 27.84 7.82 -10.04
C ASN A 215 29.15 7.10 -9.76
N GLU A 216 29.29 6.42 -8.62
CA GLU A 216 30.55 5.79 -8.23
C GLU A 216 30.43 4.26 -8.25
N VAL A 217 29.44 3.68 -7.58
CA VAL A 217 29.31 2.22 -7.46
C VAL A 217 28.89 1.58 -8.78
N LEU A 218 27.83 2.05 -9.43
CA LEU A 218 27.36 1.42 -10.67
C LEU A 218 28.46 1.41 -11.74
N PRO A 219 29.16 2.52 -12.06
CA PRO A 219 30.20 2.52 -13.09
C PRO A 219 31.41 1.67 -12.71
N ALA A 220 31.84 1.66 -11.44
CA ALA A 220 32.97 0.87 -10.98
C ALA A 220 32.76 -0.65 -11.15
N PHE A 221 31.53 -1.13 -10.93
CA PHE A 221 31.20 -2.55 -11.04
C PHE A 221 30.59 -2.94 -12.40
N ASN A 222 30.29 -1.99 -13.29
CA ASN A 222 29.80 -2.27 -14.64
C ASN A 222 30.96 -2.54 -15.60
N LYS A 223 31.05 -3.77 -16.14
CA LYS A 223 32.10 -4.19 -17.09
C LYS A 223 31.50 -4.74 -18.37
N GLY A 224 32.18 -4.48 -19.50
CA GLY A 224 31.78 -4.92 -20.84
C GLY A 224 30.62 -4.11 -21.44
N LYS A 225 30.60 -3.93 -22.77
CA LYS A 225 29.49 -3.23 -23.48
C LYS A 225 28.30 -4.17 -23.75
N SER A 226 28.57 -5.40 -24.14
CA SER A 226 27.58 -6.44 -24.41
C SER A 226 28.09 -7.80 -23.92
N ARG A 227 27.16 -8.71 -23.61
CA ARG A 227 27.51 -10.09 -23.27
C ARG A 227 28.14 -10.77 -24.50
N LYS A 228 29.08 -11.69 -24.28
CA LYS A 228 29.61 -12.57 -25.30
C LYS A 228 28.48 -13.43 -25.89
N LYS A 229 28.51 -13.64 -27.20
CA LYS A 229 27.59 -14.57 -27.86
C LYS A 229 27.91 -15.99 -27.41
N ASN A 230 26.89 -16.80 -27.12
CA ASN A 230 27.12 -18.18 -26.76
C ASN A 230 27.72 -18.93 -27.98
N ALA A 231 28.89 -19.54 -27.81
CA ALA A 231 29.58 -20.23 -28.89
C ALA A 231 28.74 -21.37 -29.48
N GLU A 232 28.01 -22.13 -28.66
CA GLU A 232 27.15 -23.23 -29.13
C GLU A 232 25.90 -22.73 -29.86
N TYR A 233 25.38 -21.56 -29.48
CA TYR A 233 24.30 -20.92 -30.23
C TYR A 233 24.79 -20.35 -31.56
N SER A 234 26.00 -19.79 -31.60
CA SER A 234 26.61 -19.23 -32.81
C SER A 234 26.87 -20.27 -33.89
N LYS A 235 27.12 -21.55 -33.51
CA LYS A 235 27.29 -22.67 -34.46
C LYS A 235 26.14 -22.85 -35.44
N ARG A 236 24.93 -22.34 -35.14
CA ARG A 236 23.78 -22.38 -36.07
C ARG A 236 24.02 -21.62 -37.37
N TYR A 237 24.90 -20.61 -37.34
CA TYR A 237 25.26 -19.80 -38.51
C TYR A 237 26.45 -20.38 -39.27
N THR A 238 27.08 -21.43 -38.73
CA THR A 238 28.29 -22.01 -39.28
C THR A 238 27.97 -23.37 -39.91
N LEU A 239 28.35 -23.52 -41.18
CA LEU A 239 28.24 -24.78 -41.90
C LEU A 239 29.42 -25.68 -41.50
N ASN A 240 29.14 -26.95 -41.23
CA ASN A 240 30.20 -27.93 -41.01
C ASN A 240 30.85 -28.24 -42.37
N ASP A 241 32.04 -28.84 -42.38
CA ASP A 241 32.73 -29.08 -43.65
C ASP A 241 31.94 -30.01 -44.59
N PHE A 242 31.15 -30.93 -44.04
CA PHE A 242 30.16 -31.70 -44.79
C PHE A 242 29.09 -30.83 -45.46
N ASP A 243 28.47 -29.91 -44.70
CA ASP A 243 27.44 -29.01 -45.23
C ASP A 243 28.02 -28.04 -46.28
N LYS A 244 29.28 -27.59 -46.10
CA LYS A 244 29.99 -26.76 -47.09
C LYS A 244 30.18 -27.50 -48.41
N ARG A 245 30.48 -28.81 -48.38
CA ARG A 245 30.59 -29.65 -49.59
C ARG A 245 29.24 -29.74 -50.31
N ILE A 246 28.14 -29.93 -49.58
CA ILE A 246 26.78 -29.95 -50.14
C ILE A 246 26.41 -28.59 -50.76
N VAL A 247 26.69 -27.49 -50.06
CA VAL A 247 26.41 -26.13 -50.57
C VAL A 247 27.27 -25.79 -51.79
N LYS A 248 28.50 -26.32 -51.88
CA LYS A 248 29.35 -26.16 -53.07
C LYS A 248 28.76 -26.89 -54.29
N GLN A 249 28.12 -28.04 -54.08
CA GLN A 249 27.46 -28.81 -55.14
C GLN A 249 26.07 -28.27 -55.50
N TYR A 250 25.34 -27.72 -54.52
CA TYR A 250 23.98 -27.18 -54.68
C TYR A 250 23.81 -25.84 -53.93
N PRO A 251 24.13 -24.71 -54.57
CA PRO A 251 24.11 -23.39 -53.92
C PRO A 251 22.75 -22.97 -53.36
N ALA A 252 21.65 -23.40 -53.99
CA ALA A 252 20.28 -23.10 -53.59
C ALA A 252 19.91 -23.66 -52.20
N LEU A 253 20.60 -24.70 -51.72
CA LEU A 253 20.30 -25.37 -50.44
C LEU A 253 20.87 -24.66 -49.21
N ASN A 254 21.72 -23.64 -49.38
CA ASN A 254 22.38 -22.95 -48.27
C ASN A 254 21.37 -22.39 -47.24
N LYS A 255 20.33 -21.69 -47.73
CA LYS A 255 19.28 -21.12 -46.86
C LYS A 255 18.47 -22.20 -46.14
N ALA A 256 18.21 -23.34 -46.80
CA ALA A 256 17.45 -24.45 -46.23
C ALA A 256 18.24 -25.16 -45.13
N LEU A 257 19.53 -25.44 -45.36
CA LEU A 257 20.44 -26.06 -44.37
C LEU A 257 20.59 -25.21 -43.10
N LEU A 258 20.82 -23.90 -43.26
CA LEU A 258 20.88 -22.98 -42.12
C LEU A 258 19.55 -22.94 -41.34
N ARG A 259 18.41 -23.05 -42.02
CA ARG A 259 17.08 -23.11 -41.39
C ARG A 259 16.86 -24.42 -40.64
N VAL A 260 17.31 -25.54 -41.17
CA VAL A 260 17.25 -26.85 -40.48
C VAL A 260 18.11 -26.82 -39.23
N LYS A 261 19.37 -26.36 -39.31
CA LYS A 261 20.24 -26.17 -38.14
C LYS A 261 19.66 -25.22 -37.11
N HIS A 262 19.06 -24.11 -37.56
CA HIS A 262 18.35 -23.20 -36.67
C HIS A 262 17.21 -23.91 -35.94
N ASN A 263 16.41 -24.69 -36.67
CA ASN A 263 15.29 -25.44 -36.11
C ASN A 263 15.76 -26.55 -35.15
N GLU A 264 16.90 -27.21 -35.40
CA GLU A 264 17.48 -28.21 -34.49
C GLU A 264 17.96 -27.59 -33.17
N VAL A 265 18.69 -26.47 -33.25
CA VAL A 265 19.12 -25.72 -32.06
C VAL A 265 17.92 -25.17 -31.29
N ALA A 266 16.90 -24.68 -32.00
CA ALA A 266 15.66 -24.19 -31.40
C ALA A 266 14.82 -25.32 -30.77
N LYS A 267 14.71 -26.48 -31.42
CA LYS A 267 14.04 -27.67 -30.86
C LYS A 267 14.76 -28.20 -29.62
N GLY A 268 16.09 -28.06 -29.56
CA GLY A 268 16.89 -28.48 -28.42
C GLY A 268 16.71 -27.62 -27.17
N ASN A 269 16.28 -26.36 -27.26
CA ASN A 269 16.17 -25.41 -26.13
C ASN A 269 17.42 -25.34 -25.22
N LYS A 270 18.61 -25.73 -25.70
CA LYS A 270 19.79 -25.92 -24.85
C LYS A 270 20.57 -24.63 -24.55
N PHE A 271 20.54 -23.64 -25.46
CA PHE A 271 21.45 -22.49 -25.42
C PHE A 271 20.76 -21.16 -25.73
N THR A 272 21.04 -20.14 -24.92
CA THR A 272 20.63 -18.75 -25.19
C THR A 272 21.57 -18.07 -26.19
N ALA A 273 21.08 -17.05 -26.90
CA ALA A 273 21.88 -16.31 -27.88
C ALA A 273 23.13 -15.65 -27.28
N MET A 274 22.99 -15.16 -26.06
CA MET A 274 24.05 -14.54 -25.28
C MET A 274 24.43 -15.45 -24.13
N ASP A 275 25.69 -15.41 -23.72
CA ASP A 275 26.16 -16.12 -22.54
C ASP A 275 25.55 -15.49 -21.27
N GLY A 276 24.87 -16.34 -20.49
CA GLY A 276 24.23 -15.95 -19.24
C GLY A 276 25.23 -15.68 -18.11
N PHE A 277 26.39 -16.31 -18.17
CA PHE A 277 27.42 -16.35 -17.12
C PHE A 277 28.75 -15.73 -17.56
N ASP A 278 28.71 -14.89 -18.60
CA ASP A 278 29.87 -14.19 -19.12
C ASP A 278 30.69 -13.52 -18.00
N PRO A 279 31.93 -13.99 -17.73
CA PRO A 279 32.77 -13.42 -16.68
C PRO A 279 33.26 -12.00 -17.03
N ASP A 280 33.19 -11.57 -18.28
CA ASP A 280 33.65 -10.23 -18.72
C ASP A 280 32.52 -9.19 -18.74
N PHE A 281 31.27 -9.65 -18.62
CA PHE A 281 30.11 -8.78 -18.54
C PHE A 281 29.60 -8.68 -17.08
N ARG A 282 29.69 -7.48 -16.52
CA ARG A 282 29.12 -7.14 -15.21
C ARG A 282 28.07 -6.05 -15.38
N ARG A 283 26.93 -6.24 -14.71
CA ARG A 283 25.87 -5.23 -14.61
C ARG A 283 25.36 -5.16 -13.19
N CYS A 284 25.36 -3.95 -12.66
CA CYS A 284 24.77 -3.58 -11.39
C CYS A 284 23.52 -2.73 -11.67
N HIS A 285 22.45 -3.02 -10.94
CA HIS A 285 21.19 -2.28 -10.99
C HIS A 285 20.80 -1.86 -9.59
N TYR A 286 20.21 -0.67 -9.46
CA TYR A 286 19.84 -0.10 -8.17
C TYR A 286 18.41 0.44 -8.19
N VAL A 287 17.65 0.12 -7.15
CA VAL A 287 16.29 0.63 -6.91
C VAL A 287 16.11 0.88 -5.42
N ARG A 288 15.54 2.04 -5.08
CA ARG A 288 15.18 2.43 -3.71
C ARG A 288 13.70 2.73 -3.58
N TYR A 289 13.09 2.23 -2.51
CA TYR A 289 11.74 2.60 -2.10
C TYR A 289 11.72 3.03 -0.63
N VAL A 290 11.81 4.33 -0.39
CA VAL A 290 11.95 4.93 0.95
C VAL A 290 13.23 4.41 1.62
N ASP A 291 13.11 3.47 2.56
CA ASP A 291 14.14 2.84 3.38
C ASP A 291 14.51 1.42 2.92
N ASP A 292 13.74 0.83 1.98
CA ASP A 292 14.05 -0.44 1.36
C ASP A 292 14.96 -0.23 0.13
N PHE A 293 16.18 -0.77 0.17
CA PHE A 293 17.13 -0.72 -0.93
C PHE A 293 17.30 -2.11 -1.54
N LEU A 294 17.32 -2.16 -2.87
CA LEU A 294 17.58 -3.37 -3.61
C LEU A 294 18.65 -3.11 -4.68
N ILE A 295 19.71 -3.93 -4.65
CA ILE A 295 20.77 -3.91 -5.67
C ILE A 295 20.80 -5.27 -6.35
N GLY A 296 20.67 -5.29 -7.68
CA GLY A 296 20.78 -6.48 -8.51
C GLY A 296 22.15 -6.50 -9.17
N PHE A 297 22.95 -7.52 -8.90
CA PHE A 297 24.31 -7.64 -9.43
C PHE A 297 24.50 -8.92 -10.26
N THR A 298 25.19 -8.78 -11.38
CA THR A 298 25.61 -9.89 -12.24
C THR A 298 27.12 -10.07 -12.08
N GLY A 299 27.55 -11.13 -11.38
CA GLY A 299 28.97 -11.40 -11.13
C GLY A 299 29.22 -12.38 -9.97
N PRO A 300 30.46 -12.45 -9.45
CA PRO A 300 30.84 -13.31 -8.33
C PRO A 300 30.32 -12.76 -6.99
N ARG A 301 30.23 -13.65 -5.99
CA ARG A 301 29.73 -13.29 -4.64
C ARG A 301 30.62 -12.27 -3.93
N VAL A 302 31.93 -12.33 -4.14
CA VAL A 302 32.92 -11.45 -3.48
C VAL A 302 32.68 -9.99 -3.85
N GLU A 303 32.47 -9.69 -5.13
CA GLU A 303 32.13 -8.35 -5.60
C GLU A 303 30.76 -7.89 -5.05
N ALA A 304 29.78 -8.79 -4.94
CA ALA A 304 28.49 -8.46 -4.33
C ALA A 304 28.63 -8.07 -2.84
N GLN A 305 29.53 -8.76 -2.11
CA GLN A 305 29.86 -8.43 -0.73
C GLN A 305 30.56 -7.06 -0.62
N GLN A 306 31.48 -6.74 -1.53
CA GLN A 306 32.13 -5.43 -1.59
C GLN A 306 31.12 -4.30 -1.84
N ILE A 307 30.16 -4.50 -2.76
CA ILE A 307 29.09 -3.54 -3.02
C ILE A 307 28.27 -3.30 -1.74
N PHE A 308 27.91 -4.37 -1.03
CA PHE A 308 27.19 -4.27 0.23
C PHE A 308 27.97 -3.45 1.27
N GLU A 309 29.27 -3.67 1.41
CA GLU A 309 30.13 -2.94 2.34
C GLU A 309 30.29 -1.46 1.98
N LEU A 310 30.50 -1.13 0.70
CA LEU A 310 30.60 0.25 0.22
C LEU A 310 29.33 1.06 0.51
N VAL A 311 28.16 0.48 0.21
CA VAL A 311 26.87 1.12 0.49
C VAL A 311 26.63 1.22 2.00
N SER A 312 27.04 0.21 2.75
CA SER A 312 26.91 0.18 4.21
C SER A 312 27.75 1.26 4.89
N ASN A 313 28.99 1.46 4.43
CA ASN A 313 29.87 2.50 4.96
C ASN A 313 29.33 3.89 4.65
N LYS A 314 28.81 4.11 3.44
CA LYS A 314 28.17 5.39 3.09
C LYS A 314 26.92 5.69 3.92
N LEU A 315 26.15 4.67 4.30
CA LEU A 315 25.03 4.81 5.22
C LEU A 315 25.49 5.21 6.63
N LYS A 316 26.61 4.65 7.11
CA LYS A 316 27.21 5.04 8.39
C LYS A 316 27.71 6.49 8.40
N ASP A 317 28.25 6.99 7.29
CA ASP A 317 28.63 8.41 7.15
C ASP A 317 27.42 9.35 7.33
N LEU A 318 26.24 8.91 6.88
CA LEU A 318 24.97 9.61 7.07
C LEU A 318 24.37 9.38 8.48
N LYS A 319 25.07 8.67 9.36
CA LYS A 319 24.66 8.26 10.72
C LYS A 319 23.40 7.39 10.74
N PHE A 320 23.21 6.55 9.71
CA PHE A 320 22.18 5.51 9.71
C PHE A 320 22.76 4.15 10.08
N ASP A 321 22.01 3.42 10.90
CA ASP A 321 22.33 2.04 11.24
C ASP A 321 21.55 1.06 10.36
N ILE A 322 22.20 -0.04 10.03
CA ILE A 322 21.67 -1.07 9.13
C ILE A 322 21.07 -2.19 9.96
N SER A 323 19.87 -2.64 9.58
CA SER A 323 19.27 -3.82 10.20
C SER A 323 19.97 -5.08 9.71
N GLN A 324 20.87 -5.64 10.51
CA GLN A 324 21.64 -6.85 10.17
C GLN A 324 20.73 -8.08 9.96
N GLU A 325 19.62 -8.17 10.70
CA GLU A 325 18.69 -9.31 10.59
C GLU A 325 17.91 -9.34 9.27
N LYS A 326 17.65 -8.16 8.70
CA LYS A 326 16.85 -8.00 7.49
C LYS A 326 17.69 -7.77 6.24
N SER A 327 18.87 -7.18 6.39
CA SER A 327 19.79 -6.94 5.29
C SER A 327 20.49 -8.24 4.92
N LYS A 328 20.29 -8.72 3.70
CA LYS A 328 20.77 -10.04 3.24
C LYS A 328 21.18 -10.00 1.79
N ILE A 329 22.22 -10.78 1.47
CA ILE A 329 22.63 -11.09 0.11
C ILE A 329 22.02 -12.43 -0.29
N TYR A 330 21.10 -12.38 -1.23
CA TYR A 330 20.42 -13.54 -1.78
C TYR A 330 21.06 -13.97 -3.09
N HIS A 331 21.19 -15.28 -3.31
CA HIS A 331 21.45 -15.80 -4.64
C HIS A 331 20.13 -15.83 -5.45
N SER A 332 20.18 -15.58 -6.75
CA SER A 332 18.98 -15.47 -7.61
C SER A 332 18.06 -16.69 -7.55
N ASN A 333 18.61 -17.88 -7.27
CA ASN A 333 17.85 -19.14 -7.17
C ASN A 333 16.97 -19.25 -5.92
N GLU A 334 17.17 -18.40 -4.92
CA GLU A 334 16.42 -18.45 -3.68
C GLU A 334 14.96 -18.02 -3.89
N ARG A 335 14.03 -18.66 -3.18
CA ARG A 335 12.58 -18.52 -3.43
C ARG A 335 11.90 -17.49 -2.51
N ASN A 336 12.62 -16.98 -1.52
CA ASN A 336 12.15 -16.16 -0.40
C ASN A 336 12.60 -14.68 -0.49
N ILE A 337 13.13 -14.24 -1.63
CA ILE A 337 13.50 -12.83 -1.85
C ILE A 337 12.23 -12.00 -1.91
N LYS A 338 12.00 -11.15 -0.91
CA LYS A 338 10.78 -10.35 -0.79
C LYS A 338 11.12 -8.87 -0.96
N TYR A 339 10.38 -8.19 -1.84
CA TYR A 339 10.50 -6.75 -2.03
C TYR A 339 9.11 -6.16 -2.29
N LEU A 340 8.76 -5.06 -1.61
CA LEU A 340 7.45 -4.40 -1.72
C LEU A 340 6.25 -5.38 -1.65
N GLY A 341 6.31 -6.32 -0.71
CA GLY A 341 5.22 -7.31 -0.53
C GLY A 341 5.09 -8.38 -1.61
N ILE A 342 6.03 -8.47 -2.55
CA ILE A 342 6.04 -9.47 -3.63
C ILE A 342 7.30 -10.34 -3.52
N TYR A 343 7.18 -11.62 -3.86
CA TYR A 343 8.34 -12.49 -3.99
C TYR A 343 8.96 -12.38 -5.37
N LEU A 344 10.25 -12.08 -5.41
CA LEU A 344 11.09 -12.09 -6.60
C LEU A 344 11.63 -13.51 -6.79
N ARG A 345 11.37 -14.11 -7.95
CA ARG A 345 11.93 -15.42 -8.31
C ARG A 345 12.64 -15.33 -9.64
N TYR A 346 13.92 -15.71 -9.66
CA TYR A 346 14.66 -15.82 -10.89
C TYR A 346 14.68 -17.28 -11.30
N PHE A 347 14.21 -17.55 -12.51
CA PHE A 347 14.24 -18.88 -13.06
C PHE A 347 15.48 -19.00 -13.94
N LYS A 348 16.47 -19.78 -13.48
CA LYS A 348 17.44 -20.39 -14.39
C LYS A 348 16.66 -21.35 -15.28
N HIS A 349 16.94 -21.36 -16.58
CA HIS A 349 16.40 -22.38 -17.48
C HIS A 349 16.89 -23.75 -16.99
N HIS A 350 16.05 -24.45 -16.23
CA HIS A 350 16.32 -25.82 -15.86
C HIS A 350 16.05 -26.69 -17.09
N LYS A 351 17.05 -27.50 -17.46
CA LYS A 351 16.89 -28.59 -18.43
C LYS A 351 15.61 -29.37 -18.09
N LEU A 352 14.64 -29.37 -19.00
CA LEU A 352 13.57 -30.37 -18.92
C LEU A 352 14.22 -31.73 -19.21
N LYS A 353 14.23 -32.63 -18.22
CA LYS A 353 14.41 -34.06 -18.50
C LYS A 353 13.16 -34.49 -19.26
N LEU A 354 13.30 -34.73 -20.56
CA LEU A 354 12.32 -35.50 -21.32
C LEU A 354 12.12 -36.85 -20.59
N ARG A 355 10.88 -37.17 -20.20
CA ARG A 355 10.54 -38.58 -19.94
C ARG A 355 10.63 -39.32 -21.27
N LYS A 356 11.11 -40.56 -21.23
CA LYS A 356 11.39 -41.39 -22.42
C LYS A 356 10.16 -41.75 -23.25
N ASP A 357 8.95 -41.43 -22.77
CA ASP A 357 7.70 -41.82 -23.41
C ASP A 357 7.09 -40.58 -24.07
N GLY A 358 7.18 -40.50 -25.39
CA GLY A 358 6.94 -39.32 -26.24
C GLY A 358 5.49 -38.85 -26.36
N ILE A 359 4.74 -38.77 -25.26
CA ILE A 359 3.37 -38.24 -25.25
C ILE A 359 3.21 -37.29 -24.05
N SER A 360 3.36 -35.98 -24.28
CA SER A 360 2.95 -34.96 -23.30
C SER A 360 1.46 -34.66 -23.49
N THR A 361 0.61 -35.09 -22.57
CA THR A 361 -0.85 -34.85 -22.62
C THR A 361 -1.30 -33.50 -22.04
N ASP A 362 -0.40 -32.68 -21.51
CA ASP A 362 -0.80 -31.37 -20.98
C ASP A 362 -0.60 -30.24 -22.00
N GLU A 363 -1.70 -29.59 -22.40
CA GLU A 363 -1.69 -28.31 -23.16
C GLU A 363 -0.84 -27.22 -22.47
N ILE A 364 -0.65 -27.35 -21.15
CA ILE A 364 0.25 -26.53 -20.33
C ILE A 364 1.69 -26.67 -20.80
N THR A 365 2.14 -27.87 -21.17
CA THR A 365 3.48 -28.11 -21.71
C THR A 365 3.63 -27.42 -23.06
N LYS A 366 2.64 -27.52 -23.96
CA LYS A 366 2.68 -26.86 -25.29
C LYS A 366 2.73 -25.33 -25.21
N GLN A 367 2.02 -24.70 -24.27
CA GLN A 367 2.14 -23.24 -24.05
C GLN A 367 3.46 -22.84 -23.39
N VAL A 368 4.01 -23.69 -22.53
CA VAL A 368 5.35 -23.52 -21.95
C VAL A 368 6.43 -23.64 -23.04
N HIS A 369 6.28 -24.56 -24.01
CA HIS A 369 7.16 -24.71 -25.17
C HIS A 369 7.21 -23.46 -26.07
N ALA A 370 6.10 -22.71 -26.22
CA ALA A 370 6.05 -21.51 -27.08
C ALA A 370 6.65 -20.24 -26.43
N LEU A 371 6.68 -20.16 -25.10
CA LEU A 371 7.22 -19.00 -24.36
C LEU A 371 8.70 -19.16 -23.96
N GLN A 372 9.28 -20.34 -24.16
CA GLN A 372 10.61 -20.71 -23.65
C GLN A 372 11.80 -20.27 -24.51
N ALA A 373 11.58 -19.63 -25.66
CA ALA A 373 12.63 -19.44 -26.65
C ALA A 373 13.53 -18.19 -26.49
N GLN A 374 13.34 -17.26 -25.53
CA GLN A 374 13.91 -15.90 -25.72
C GLN A 374 14.47 -15.10 -24.53
N SER A 375 14.62 -15.59 -23.29
CA SER A 375 15.14 -14.67 -22.23
C SER A 375 16.10 -15.25 -21.18
N ILE A 376 17.20 -14.53 -20.97
CA ILE A 376 18.19 -14.67 -19.90
C ILE A 376 17.51 -14.48 -18.54
N ASN A 377 17.87 -15.26 -17.50
CA ASN A 377 17.40 -15.20 -16.10
C ASN A 377 16.48 -14.00 -15.78
N THR A 378 15.18 -14.12 -16.07
CA THR A 378 14.20 -13.04 -15.90
C THR A 378 13.49 -13.18 -14.56
N VAL A 379 13.31 -12.04 -13.89
CA VAL A 379 12.55 -11.99 -12.64
C VAL A 379 11.08 -12.30 -12.88
N HIS A 380 10.52 -13.16 -12.03
CA HIS A 380 9.10 -13.47 -11.97
C HIS A 380 8.54 -13.06 -10.62
N PHE A 381 7.41 -12.38 -10.64
CA PHE A 381 6.72 -11.90 -9.44
C PHE A 381 5.70 -12.94 -8.97
N ARG A 382 5.74 -13.28 -7.67
CA ARG A 382 4.76 -14.15 -7.00
C ARG A 382 4.15 -13.49 -5.77
N ALA A 383 2.88 -13.82 -5.50
CA ALA A 383 2.14 -13.30 -4.35
C ALA A 383 2.54 -14.09 -3.09
N PRO A 384 2.62 -13.43 -1.93
CA PRO A 384 2.83 -14.11 -0.66
C PRO A 384 1.51 -14.67 -0.11
N ILE A 385 0.99 -15.73 -0.75
CA ILE A 385 -0.32 -16.31 -0.41
C ILE A 385 -0.39 -16.69 1.09
N ASP A 386 0.66 -17.31 1.64
CA ASP A 386 0.64 -17.76 3.04
C ASP A 386 0.50 -16.58 4.03
N LYS A 387 1.21 -15.47 3.77
CA LYS A 387 1.09 -14.24 4.57
C LYS A 387 -0.25 -13.53 4.37
N MET A 388 -0.86 -13.66 3.20
CA MET A 388 -2.21 -13.14 2.97
C MET A 388 -3.25 -13.94 3.75
N LEU A 389 -3.09 -15.28 3.78
CA LEU A 389 -3.97 -16.16 4.54
C LEU A 389 -3.82 -15.94 6.04
N SER A 390 -2.60 -15.81 6.57
CA SER A 390 -2.38 -15.50 7.99
C SER A 390 -3.06 -14.19 8.38
N LYS A 391 -2.91 -13.12 7.57
CA LYS A 391 -3.60 -11.85 7.79
C LYS A 391 -5.13 -11.95 7.77
N LEU A 392 -5.71 -12.85 6.97
CA LEU A 392 -7.15 -13.09 6.99
C LEU A 392 -7.60 -13.80 8.27
N VAL A 393 -6.75 -14.67 8.83
CA VAL A 393 -6.98 -15.32 10.13
C VAL A 393 -6.88 -14.30 11.25
N ASP A 394 -5.84 -13.46 11.27
CA ASP A 394 -5.63 -12.42 12.29
C ASP A 394 -6.81 -11.43 12.33
N LYS A 395 -7.37 -11.10 11.16
CA LYS A 395 -8.56 -10.25 11.04
C LYS A 395 -9.87 -10.96 11.40
N GLY A 396 -9.87 -12.27 11.67
CA GLY A 396 -11.07 -13.05 11.98
C GLY A 396 -11.97 -13.35 10.77
N LEU A 397 -11.48 -13.13 9.54
CA LEU A 397 -12.18 -13.49 8.28
C LEU A 397 -12.00 -14.98 7.93
N ALA A 398 -10.99 -15.62 8.51
CA ALA A 398 -10.68 -17.03 8.35
C ALA A 398 -10.27 -17.65 9.69
N LYS A 399 -10.25 -18.98 9.77
CA LYS A 399 -9.74 -19.76 10.90
C LYS A 399 -8.77 -20.82 10.39
N CYS A 400 -7.71 -21.05 11.16
CA CYS A 400 -6.79 -22.15 10.92
C CYS A 400 -7.31 -23.41 11.62
N ARG A 401 -7.24 -24.57 10.96
CA ARG A 401 -7.48 -25.88 11.59
C ARG A 401 -6.20 -26.40 12.25
N LYS A 402 -6.36 -27.44 13.10
CA LYS A 402 -5.24 -28.18 13.69
C LYS A 402 -4.28 -28.72 12.63
N ASP A 403 -4.80 -29.10 11.46
CA ASP A 403 -4.03 -29.62 10.32
C ASP A 403 -3.33 -28.52 9.48
N GLY A 404 -3.31 -27.26 9.93
CA GLY A 404 -2.70 -26.13 9.21
C GLY A 404 -3.50 -25.60 8.01
N THR A 405 -4.67 -26.18 7.69
CA THR A 405 -5.53 -25.69 6.60
C THR A 405 -6.38 -24.49 7.02
N VAL A 406 -6.42 -23.45 6.18
CA VAL A 406 -7.18 -22.22 6.42
C VAL A 406 -8.57 -22.32 5.80
N ARG A 407 -9.63 -22.11 6.61
CA ARG A 407 -11.02 -22.07 6.15
C ARG A 407 -11.67 -20.72 6.44
N ALA A 408 -12.57 -20.30 5.55
CA ALA A 408 -13.33 -19.06 5.70
C ALA A 408 -14.27 -19.12 6.93
N THR A 409 -14.44 -17.98 7.61
CA THR A 409 -15.38 -17.80 8.72
C THR A 409 -16.17 -16.51 8.50
N GLY A 410 -17.40 -16.44 9.03
CA GLY A 410 -18.20 -15.21 8.99
C GLY A 410 -17.63 -14.14 9.92
N TYR A 411 -17.59 -12.89 9.47
CA TYR A 411 -17.03 -11.79 10.24
C TYR A 411 -18.13 -11.05 11.01
N LEU A 412 -18.31 -11.43 12.28
CA LEU A 412 -19.41 -10.98 13.13
C LEU A 412 -19.48 -9.46 13.31
N ARG A 413 -18.33 -8.75 13.27
CA ARG A 413 -18.31 -7.28 13.40
C ARG A 413 -19.08 -6.57 12.29
N TYR A 414 -19.27 -7.20 11.13
CA TYR A 414 -20.07 -6.65 10.04
C TYR A 414 -21.56 -6.98 10.15
N GLY A 415 -22.00 -7.74 11.16
CA GLY A 415 -23.40 -8.13 11.32
C GLY A 415 -24.37 -6.96 11.49
N MET A 416 -23.89 -5.83 12.02
CA MET A 416 -24.69 -4.61 12.22
C MET A 416 -24.83 -3.75 10.96
N LEU A 417 -24.04 -4.00 9.92
CA LEU A 417 -24.09 -3.23 8.68
C LEU A 417 -25.21 -3.70 7.77
N GLU A 418 -25.69 -2.82 6.89
CA GLU A 418 -26.59 -3.17 5.79
C GLU A 418 -25.97 -4.19 4.83
N ASP A 419 -26.80 -5.05 4.24
CA ASP A 419 -26.32 -6.14 3.37
C ASP A 419 -25.50 -5.62 2.19
N GLU A 420 -25.94 -4.51 1.59
CA GLU A 420 -25.23 -3.82 0.52
C GLU A 420 -23.81 -3.43 0.93
N LYS A 421 -23.66 -2.81 2.11
CA LYS A 421 -22.36 -2.35 2.63
C LYS A 421 -21.43 -3.51 2.97
N ILE A 422 -21.97 -4.64 3.43
CA ILE A 422 -21.19 -5.86 3.65
C ILE A 422 -20.61 -6.33 2.31
N VAL A 423 -21.46 -6.50 1.30
CA VAL A 423 -21.03 -6.99 -0.03
C VAL A 423 -20.04 -6.04 -0.69
N GLN A 424 -20.30 -4.72 -0.65
CA GLN A 424 -19.40 -3.71 -1.19
C GLN A 424 -18.02 -3.73 -0.52
N ARG A 425 -17.94 -3.96 0.80
CA ARG A 425 -16.65 -4.09 1.51
C ARG A 425 -15.83 -5.30 1.06
N TYR A 426 -16.46 -6.47 0.94
CA TYR A 426 -15.76 -7.65 0.42
C TYR A 426 -15.33 -7.44 -1.03
N SER A 427 -16.16 -6.81 -1.87
CA SER A 427 -15.80 -6.42 -3.23
C SER A 427 -14.58 -5.49 -3.26
N ALA A 428 -14.54 -4.47 -2.40
CA ALA A 428 -13.42 -3.54 -2.30
C ALA A 428 -12.12 -4.26 -1.89
N MET A 429 -12.18 -5.19 -0.93
CA MET A 429 -11.03 -6.01 -0.55
C MET A 429 -10.49 -6.85 -1.73
N ILE A 430 -11.38 -7.52 -2.47
CA ILE A 430 -11.01 -8.34 -3.62
C ILE A 430 -10.39 -7.48 -4.73
N ARG A 431 -11.03 -6.35 -5.07
CA ARG A 431 -10.52 -5.40 -6.07
C ARG A 431 -9.16 -4.84 -5.68
N GLY A 432 -8.99 -4.43 -4.42
CA GLY A 432 -7.72 -3.89 -3.90
C GLY A 432 -6.57 -4.90 -4.03
N ILE A 433 -6.79 -6.15 -3.63
CA ILE A 433 -5.82 -7.24 -3.80
C ILE A 433 -5.51 -7.46 -5.29
N LEU A 434 -6.54 -7.52 -6.14
CA LEU A 434 -6.37 -7.76 -7.57
C LEU A 434 -5.60 -6.64 -8.27
N ASN A 435 -5.83 -5.38 -7.87
CA ASN A 435 -5.18 -4.20 -8.43
C ASN A 435 -3.71 -4.14 -8.02
N TYR A 436 -3.40 -4.34 -6.73
CA TYR A 436 -2.01 -4.33 -6.25
C TYR A 436 -1.18 -5.50 -6.82
N TYR A 437 -1.77 -6.68 -6.91
CA TYR A 437 -1.08 -7.87 -7.43
C TYR A 437 -1.28 -8.08 -8.95
N SER A 438 -1.61 -7.00 -9.67
CA SER A 438 -1.83 -7.02 -11.12
C SER A 438 -0.59 -7.42 -11.93
N CYS A 439 0.60 -7.10 -11.41
CA CYS A 439 1.91 -7.32 -12.04
C CYS A 439 2.45 -8.76 -11.90
N ILE A 440 1.73 -9.64 -11.19
CA ILE A 440 2.17 -11.01 -10.90
C ILE A 440 2.13 -11.91 -12.13
N ASN A 441 3.14 -12.78 -12.27
CA ASN A 441 3.24 -13.75 -13.36
C ASN A 441 2.24 -14.90 -13.25
N ARG A 442 1.95 -15.39 -12.03
CA ARG A 442 0.95 -16.45 -11.78
C ARG A 442 -0.20 -15.92 -10.93
N ARG A 443 -1.18 -15.28 -11.57
CA ARG A 443 -2.36 -14.72 -10.90
C ARG A 443 -3.34 -15.79 -10.40
N SER A 444 -3.28 -17.01 -10.94
CA SER A 444 -4.10 -18.14 -10.51
C SER A 444 -3.90 -18.51 -9.04
N ASP A 445 -2.72 -18.26 -8.48
CA ASP A 445 -2.42 -18.52 -7.06
C ASP A 445 -3.35 -17.71 -6.12
N LEU A 446 -3.88 -16.57 -6.58
CA LEU A 446 -4.82 -15.72 -5.81
C LEU A 446 -6.21 -16.35 -5.66
N TRP A 447 -6.56 -17.38 -6.44
CA TRP A 447 -7.87 -18.05 -6.33
C TRP A 447 -8.13 -18.56 -4.92
N LYS A 448 -7.10 -19.09 -4.25
CA LYS A 448 -7.21 -19.60 -2.87
C LYS A 448 -7.68 -18.50 -1.91
N VAL A 449 -7.16 -17.28 -2.06
CA VAL A 449 -7.52 -16.12 -1.24
C VAL A 449 -8.92 -15.62 -1.58
N PHE A 450 -9.26 -15.48 -2.86
CA PHE A 450 -10.57 -15.00 -3.29
C PHE A 450 -11.70 -15.97 -2.95
N ALA A 451 -11.46 -17.28 -3.03
CA ALA A 451 -12.43 -18.28 -2.62
C ALA A 451 -12.76 -18.17 -1.12
N ILE A 452 -11.75 -17.91 -0.28
CA ILE A 452 -11.94 -17.70 1.16
C ILE A 452 -12.74 -16.42 1.42
N LEU A 453 -12.40 -15.31 0.77
CA LEU A 453 -13.13 -14.05 0.91
C LEU A 453 -14.60 -14.17 0.47
N ARG A 454 -14.85 -14.83 -0.67
CA ARG A 454 -16.21 -15.08 -1.17
C ARG A 454 -17.03 -15.91 -0.18
N LYS A 455 -16.43 -16.98 0.38
CA LYS A 455 -17.09 -17.83 1.37
C LYS A 455 -17.29 -17.12 2.71
N SER A 456 -16.34 -16.28 3.13
CA SER A 456 -16.44 -15.47 4.35
C SER A 456 -17.58 -14.44 4.26
N CYS A 457 -17.74 -13.79 3.10
CA CYS A 457 -18.89 -12.92 2.82
C CYS A 457 -20.23 -13.65 2.96
N ALA A 458 -20.35 -14.84 2.32
CA ALA A 458 -21.55 -15.65 2.41
C ALA A 458 -21.86 -16.09 3.85
N LEU A 459 -20.85 -16.49 4.62
CA LEU A 459 -21.03 -16.85 6.04
C LEU A 459 -21.40 -15.65 6.93
N THR A 460 -20.95 -14.46 6.58
CA THR A 460 -21.32 -13.21 7.29
C THR A 460 -22.81 -12.91 7.07
N LEU A 461 -23.28 -13.00 5.82
CA LEU A 461 -24.71 -12.88 5.49
C LEU A 461 -25.53 -14.02 6.11
N ALA A 462 -24.99 -15.25 6.12
CA ALA A 462 -25.63 -16.41 6.75
C ALA A 462 -25.94 -16.13 8.22
N HIS A 463 -24.95 -15.64 8.97
CA HIS A 463 -25.14 -15.28 10.36
C HIS A 463 -26.17 -14.16 10.55
N LYS A 464 -26.11 -13.10 9.75
CA LYS A 464 -27.04 -11.97 9.84
C LYS A 464 -28.50 -12.36 9.55
N HIS A 465 -28.71 -13.20 8.55
CA HIS A 465 -30.04 -13.68 8.14
C HIS A 465 -30.47 -14.98 8.85
N LYS A 466 -29.70 -15.46 9.83
CA LYS A 466 -29.94 -16.74 10.54
C LYS A 466 -30.10 -17.94 9.58
N ILE A 467 -29.30 -17.99 8.54
CA ILE A 467 -29.24 -19.09 7.57
C ILE A 467 -28.13 -20.05 7.99
N ASN A 468 -28.44 -21.35 8.01
CA ASN A 468 -27.55 -22.37 8.57
C ASN A 468 -26.34 -22.73 7.68
N SER A 469 -26.31 -22.33 6.40
CA SER A 469 -25.22 -22.68 5.49
C SER A 469 -24.95 -21.61 4.44
N ALA A 470 -23.68 -21.50 4.03
CA ALA A 470 -23.28 -20.64 2.91
C ALA A 470 -23.93 -21.09 1.58
N ALA A 471 -24.22 -22.38 1.41
CA ALA A 471 -24.90 -22.90 0.22
C ALA A 471 -26.32 -22.32 0.08
N ARG A 472 -27.08 -22.26 1.17
CA ARG A 472 -28.41 -21.63 1.17
C ARG A 472 -28.34 -20.12 0.92
N VAL A 473 -27.28 -19.46 1.36
CA VAL A 473 -27.03 -18.04 1.03
C VAL A 473 -26.78 -17.87 -0.47
N TYR A 474 -25.97 -18.73 -1.10
CA TYR A 474 -25.76 -18.70 -2.56
C TYR A 474 -27.04 -19.02 -3.34
N ALA A 475 -27.92 -19.88 -2.82
CA ALA A 475 -29.23 -20.11 -3.43
C ALA A 475 -30.12 -18.86 -3.35
N LYS A 476 -30.11 -18.14 -2.21
CA LYS A 476 -30.93 -16.94 -1.98
C LYS A 476 -30.46 -15.70 -2.75
N PHE A 477 -29.15 -15.44 -2.76
CA PHE A 477 -28.56 -14.22 -3.35
C PHE A 477 -27.79 -14.48 -4.65
N GLY A 478 -27.79 -15.70 -5.16
CA GLY A 478 -27.03 -16.11 -6.33
C GLY A 478 -25.52 -16.32 -6.08
N PRO A 479 -24.78 -16.76 -7.11
CA PRO A 479 -23.35 -17.10 -7.00
C PRO A 479 -22.45 -15.92 -6.64
N ASN A 480 -22.87 -14.70 -7.03
CA ASN A 480 -22.17 -13.44 -6.78
C ASN A 480 -22.79 -12.62 -5.62
N LEU A 481 -23.66 -13.22 -4.79
CA LEU A 481 -24.25 -12.57 -3.62
C LEU A 481 -24.85 -11.18 -3.95
N THR A 482 -25.71 -11.12 -4.96
CA THR A 482 -26.36 -9.89 -5.41
C THR A 482 -27.48 -9.51 -4.45
N ILE A 483 -27.44 -8.29 -3.93
CA ILE A 483 -28.47 -7.69 -3.09
C ILE A 483 -29.42 -6.89 -3.98
N ARG A 484 -30.70 -7.26 -3.96
CA ARG A 484 -31.78 -6.58 -4.69
C ARG A 484 -32.71 -5.89 -3.69
N ASN A 485 -33.06 -4.63 -3.97
CA ASN A 485 -34.06 -3.88 -3.22
C ASN A 485 -35.11 -3.35 -4.21
N LEU A 486 -36.40 -3.61 -3.97
CA LEU A 486 -37.50 -3.23 -4.87
C LEU A 486 -37.25 -3.64 -6.34
N GLY A 487 -36.67 -4.82 -6.57
CA GLY A 487 -36.34 -5.34 -7.91
C GLY A 487 -35.10 -4.75 -8.58
N LYS A 488 -34.49 -3.68 -8.02
CA LYS A 488 -33.25 -3.08 -8.54
C LYS A 488 -32.02 -3.68 -7.85
N GLU A 489 -30.96 -3.93 -8.62
CA GLU A 489 -29.68 -4.39 -8.09
C GLU A 489 -28.94 -3.25 -7.41
N VAL A 490 -28.70 -3.38 -6.10
CA VAL A 490 -28.09 -2.33 -5.27
C VAL A 490 -26.60 -2.63 -5.01
N ALA A 491 -26.25 -3.90 -4.83
CA ALA A 491 -24.86 -4.32 -4.74
C ALA A 491 -24.66 -5.75 -5.25
N CYS A 492 -23.49 -6.00 -5.83
CA CYS A 492 -23.07 -7.31 -6.29
C CYS A 492 -21.63 -7.57 -5.83
N LEU A 493 -21.35 -8.79 -5.36
CA LEU A 493 -19.99 -9.15 -4.98
C LEU A 493 -19.12 -9.22 -6.23
N PHE A 494 -18.04 -8.44 -6.24
CA PHE A 494 -17.04 -8.56 -7.28
C PHE A 494 -16.24 -9.84 -7.08
N TYR A 495 -16.45 -10.80 -7.98
CA TYR A 495 -15.66 -12.02 -8.09
C TYR A 495 -15.11 -12.13 -9.51
N PRO A 496 -13.77 -12.22 -9.70
CA PRO A 496 -13.18 -12.17 -11.02
C PRO A 496 -13.58 -13.40 -11.84
N LYS A 497 -14.09 -13.21 -13.07
CA LYS A 497 -14.44 -14.32 -13.98
C LYS A 497 -13.21 -15.09 -14.47
N SER A 498 -12.07 -14.42 -14.59
CA SER A 498 -10.80 -15.05 -14.95
C SER A 498 -9.62 -14.36 -14.27
N LEU A 499 -8.57 -15.14 -13.98
CA LEU A 499 -7.28 -14.65 -13.47
C LEU A 499 -6.17 -14.89 -14.51
N LYS A 500 -6.48 -14.65 -15.79
CA LYS A 500 -5.46 -14.70 -16.85
C LYS A 500 -4.33 -13.72 -16.54
N THR A 501 -3.10 -14.17 -16.73
CA THR A 501 -1.92 -13.33 -16.54
C THR A 501 -1.88 -12.26 -17.62
N LYS A 502 -1.92 -10.99 -17.22
CA LYS A 502 -1.77 -9.83 -18.12
C LYS A 502 -0.45 -9.07 -17.92
N ILE A 503 0.29 -9.33 -16.82
CA ILE A 503 1.47 -8.57 -16.37
C ILE A 503 1.25 -7.07 -16.56
N ASP A 504 0.29 -6.53 -15.82
CA ASP A 504 -0.07 -5.11 -15.88
C ASP A 504 0.57 -4.38 -14.71
N PHE A 505 1.25 -3.27 -14.99
CA PHE A 505 1.78 -2.36 -13.98
C PHE A 505 0.86 -1.16 -13.95
N LYS A 506 0.04 -1.04 -12.91
CA LYS A 506 -0.89 0.07 -12.77
C LYS A 506 -0.13 1.37 -12.45
N THR A 507 0.39 2.01 -13.49
CA THR A 507 0.97 3.36 -13.46
C THR A 507 -0.14 4.37 -13.72
N ARG A 508 -0.28 5.43 -12.90
CA ARG A 508 -1.28 6.54 -12.87
C ARG A 508 -2.63 6.43 -13.61
N ARG A 509 -2.70 6.01 -14.88
CA ARG A 509 -3.91 5.98 -15.74
C ARG A 509 -4.85 4.77 -15.54
N GLY A 510 -4.47 3.79 -14.73
CA GLY A 510 -5.26 2.54 -14.58
C GLY A 510 -5.46 2.06 -13.15
N VAL A 511 -5.05 2.85 -12.16
CA VAL A 511 -5.47 2.64 -10.77
C VAL A 511 -6.88 3.19 -10.72
N ASP A 512 -7.88 2.34 -10.55
CA ASP A 512 -9.23 2.81 -10.19
C ASP A 512 -9.02 3.86 -9.09
N LEU A 513 -9.41 5.12 -9.36
CA LEU A 513 -9.52 6.15 -8.34
C LEU A 513 -10.21 5.47 -7.17
N HIS A 514 -9.43 5.23 -6.11
CA HIS A 514 -9.82 4.65 -4.84
C HIS A 514 -11.02 3.69 -4.97
N PRO A 515 -10.88 2.34 -4.87
CA PRO A 515 -12.07 1.54 -4.60
C PRO A 515 -12.71 2.24 -3.42
N SER A 516 -13.94 2.72 -3.60
CA SER A 516 -14.69 3.42 -2.58
C SER A 516 -14.86 2.42 -1.45
N ILE A 517 -13.82 2.32 -0.63
CA ILE A 517 -13.94 2.09 0.79
C ILE A 517 -14.80 3.28 1.15
N LEU A 518 -16.11 3.07 1.11
CA LEU A 518 -17.03 3.80 1.95
C LEU A 518 -16.33 3.83 3.30
N GLU A 519 -15.71 4.97 3.60
CA GLU A 519 -15.08 5.30 4.86
C GLU A 519 -16.22 5.39 5.88
N ILE A 520 -16.85 4.25 6.16
CA ILE A 520 -17.81 4.10 7.24
C ILE A 520 -16.94 3.82 8.47
N GLU A 521 -17.03 4.73 9.43
CA GLU A 521 -16.40 4.75 10.75
C GLU A 521 -16.60 3.43 11.53
N ILE A 522 -15.78 2.39 11.30
CA ILE A 522 -15.88 1.14 12.09
C ILE A 522 -14.59 0.81 12.85
N ASP A 523 -13.51 1.55 12.63
CA ASP A 523 -12.26 1.34 13.39
C ASP A 523 -12.23 2.07 14.74
N LYS A 524 -13.32 2.75 15.13
CA LYS A 524 -13.53 3.13 16.54
C LYS A 524 -13.96 1.88 17.30
N ILE A 525 -13.03 1.34 18.07
CA ILE A 525 -13.23 0.22 19.01
C ILE A 525 -14.53 0.46 19.83
N PRO A 526 -15.46 -0.51 19.90
CA PRO A 526 -16.68 -0.36 20.69
C PRO A 526 -16.33 -0.56 22.17
N GLY A 527 -16.02 0.55 22.83
CA GLY A 527 -15.84 0.63 24.28
C GLY A 527 -16.58 1.80 24.93
N SER A 528 -17.04 2.79 24.16
CA SER A 528 -17.76 3.95 24.72
C SER A 528 -18.70 4.61 23.70
N THR A 529 -19.67 3.86 23.18
CA THR A 529 -20.88 4.46 22.58
C THR A 529 -22.05 3.48 22.74
N LYS A 530 -22.47 3.27 23.99
CA LYS A 530 -23.91 3.09 24.24
C LYS A 530 -24.57 4.40 23.82
N THR A 531 -24.95 4.49 22.54
CA THR A 531 -26.00 5.30 21.93
C THR A 531 -25.62 5.59 20.48
N ASN A 532 -26.44 5.10 19.56
CA ASN A 532 -26.54 5.65 18.21
C ASN A 532 -27.18 7.06 18.34
N LEU A 533 -26.42 8.05 18.82
CA LEU A 533 -26.90 9.42 19.06
C LEU A 533 -26.36 10.45 18.06
N LYS A 534 -26.15 10.05 16.80
CA LYS A 534 -25.87 10.99 15.72
C LYS A 534 -26.65 10.56 14.49
N THR A 535 -27.83 11.15 14.28
CA THR A 535 -28.45 11.45 12.97
C THR A 535 -29.89 11.92 13.18
N ALA A 536 -30.04 13.14 13.71
CA ALA A 536 -31.23 13.95 13.53
C ALA A 536 -30.81 15.40 13.85
N ASP A 537 -30.58 16.19 12.82
CA ASP A 537 -30.24 17.63 12.94
C ASP A 537 -31.51 18.49 13.11
N VAL A 538 -32.68 17.84 13.18
CA VAL A 538 -34.02 18.44 13.28
C VAL A 538 -34.84 17.58 14.25
N CYS A 539 -35.79 18.20 14.97
CA CYS A 539 -36.77 17.52 15.80
C CYS A 539 -37.55 16.45 14.99
N GLU A 540 -37.59 15.20 15.47
CA GLU A 540 -38.22 14.10 14.72
C GLU A 540 -39.76 14.07 14.81
N TYR A 541 -40.38 15.01 15.53
CA TYR A 541 -41.83 15.13 15.64
C TYR A 541 -42.45 15.65 14.32
N ASP A 542 -43.54 15.02 13.87
CA ASP A 542 -44.22 15.37 12.61
C ASP A 542 -44.67 16.85 12.63
N GLY A 543 -44.20 17.64 11.65
CA GLY A 543 -44.52 19.06 11.50
C GLY A 543 -43.65 20.03 12.32
N CYS A 544 -42.49 19.60 12.83
CA CYS A 544 -41.55 20.47 13.55
C CYS A 544 -40.19 20.55 12.86
N ASP A 545 -39.78 21.77 12.48
CA ASP A 545 -38.50 22.04 11.83
C ASP A 545 -37.43 22.62 12.79
N GLU A 546 -37.61 22.45 14.10
CA GLU A 546 -36.72 23.01 15.12
C GLU A 546 -35.38 22.27 15.16
N THR A 547 -34.28 23.02 15.10
CA THR A 547 -32.90 22.48 15.03
C THR A 547 -32.06 22.77 16.28
N GLU A 548 -32.52 23.69 17.14
CA GLU A 548 -31.81 24.10 18.35
C GLU A 548 -32.32 23.36 19.59
N HIS A 549 -31.40 23.03 20.52
CA HIS A 549 -31.69 22.40 21.82
C HIS A 549 -32.48 21.07 21.73
N LEU A 550 -32.00 20.13 20.92
CA LEU A 550 -32.54 18.78 20.79
C LEU A 550 -32.09 17.89 21.98
N GLU A 551 -33.05 17.24 22.63
CA GLU A 551 -32.87 16.30 23.73
C GLU A 551 -33.26 14.88 23.28
N ALA A 552 -32.50 13.88 23.75
CA ALA A 552 -32.76 12.49 23.45
C ALA A 552 -33.79 11.90 24.42
N HIS A 553 -34.95 11.50 23.91
CA HIS A 553 -35.97 10.81 24.70
C HIS A 553 -35.90 9.30 24.51
N HIS A 554 -35.87 8.55 25.62
CA HIS A 554 -35.92 7.10 25.61
C HIS A 554 -37.37 6.60 25.67
N LEU A 555 -37.78 5.82 24.66
CA LEU A 555 -39.11 5.22 24.63
C LEU A 555 -39.14 3.91 25.42
N ASN A 556 -40.32 3.60 25.97
CA ASN A 556 -40.59 2.35 26.68
C ASN A 556 -40.29 1.11 25.79
N PRO A 557 -40.09 -0.09 26.39
CA PRO A 557 -39.76 -1.30 25.66
C PRO A 557 -40.75 -1.58 24.50
N MET A 558 -40.21 -1.72 23.28
CA MET A 558 -40.96 -1.95 22.03
C MET A 558 -41.94 -3.12 22.07
N SER A 559 -41.72 -4.10 22.95
CA SER A 559 -42.63 -5.25 23.17
C SER A 559 -43.99 -4.85 23.75
N ASN A 560 -44.07 -3.70 24.43
CA ASN A 560 -45.30 -3.20 25.04
C ASN A 560 -46.07 -2.25 24.09
N ILE A 561 -45.36 -1.55 23.20
CA ILE A 561 -45.95 -0.59 22.25
C ILE A 561 -46.62 -1.34 21.08
N ALA A 562 -46.00 -2.40 20.56
CA ALA A 562 -46.54 -3.19 19.44
C ALA A 562 -47.84 -3.95 19.76
N LYS A 563 -48.25 -4.03 21.03
CA LYS A 563 -49.48 -4.71 21.48
C LYS A 563 -50.69 -3.76 21.62
N ARG A 564 -50.50 -2.44 21.51
CA ARG A 564 -51.59 -1.46 21.59
C ARG A 564 -52.28 -1.30 20.24
N LYS A 565 -53.62 -1.28 20.24
CA LYS A 565 -54.43 -1.05 19.03
C LYS A 565 -54.46 0.43 18.60
N ASP A 566 -54.25 1.34 19.55
CA ASP A 566 -54.42 2.79 19.36
C ASP A 566 -53.07 3.50 19.24
N LEU A 567 -52.34 3.21 18.16
CA LEU A 567 -51.02 3.80 17.91
C LEU A 567 -51.13 5.08 17.08
N SER A 568 -50.50 6.15 17.55
CA SER A 568 -50.34 7.41 16.80
C SER A 568 -49.49 7.21 15.53
N THR A 569 -49.65 8.10 14.55
CA THR A 569 -48.89 8.07 13.28
C THR A 569 -47.38 8.11 13.54
N PHE A 570 -46.96 8.91 14.52
CA PHE A 570 -45.59 9.03 15.00
C PHE A 570 -45.05 7.71 15.59
N GLU A 571 -45.82 7.01 16.44
CA GLU A 571 -45.41 5.72 17.01
C GLU A 571 -45.33 4.62 15.93
N LYS A 572 -46.24 4.63 14.94
CA LYS A 572 -46.18 3.71 13.79
C LYS A 572 -44.89 3.92 12.97
N ALA A 573 -44.47 5.17 12.77
CA ALA A 573 -43.21 5.49 12.08
C ALA A 573 -41.98 4.99 12.85
N LEU A 574 -41.99 5.11 14.19
CA LEU A 574 -40.91 4.66 15.06
C LEU A 574 -40.79 3.13 15.10
N ILE A 575 -41.91 2.41 15.13
CA ILE A 575 -41.95 0.95 15.07
C ILE A 575 -41.32 0.45 13.76
N ARG A 576 -41.67 1.06 12.62
CA ARG A 576 -41.09 0.73 11.30
C ARG A 576 -39.56 0.91 11.28
N ARG A 577 -39.04 1.91 11.98
CA ARG A 577 -37.60 2.23 12.05
C ARG A 577 -36.83 1.47 13.14
N LYS A 578 -37.50 0.69 14.01
CA LYS A 578 -36.92 -0.08 15.14
C LYS A 578 -36.00 0.76 16.06
N ARG A 579 -36.33 2.03 16.31
CA ARG A 579 -35.54 2.93 17.18
C ARG A 579 -36.10 2.94 18.62
N LYS A 580 -35.20 2.97 19.62
CA LYS A 580 -35.53 3.08 21.05
C LYS A 580 -35.36 4.50 21.63
N VAL A 581 -34.81 5.40 20.82
CA VAL A 581 -34.45 6.77 21.21
C VAL A 581 -34.86 7.70 20.06
N VAL A 582 -35.46 8.83 20.40
CA VAL A 582 -35.87 9.89 19.47
C VAL A 582 -35.26 11.22 19.88
N MET A 583 -34.91 12.06 18.91
CA MET A 583 -34.40 13.41 19.17
C MET A 583 -35.54 14.42 19.03
N LEU A 584 -35.83 15.14 20.11
CA LEU A 584 -36.95 16.08 20.18
C LEU A 584 -36.47 17.43 20.71
N CYS A 585 -37.01 18.54 20.22
CA CYS A 585 -36.77 19.83 20.85
C CYS A 585 -37.37 19.86 22.26
N LYS A 586 -36.88 20.75 23.13
CA LYS A 586 -37.33 20.86 24.54
C LYS A 586 -38.86 20.90 24.71
N LYS A 587 -39.59 21.54 23.79
CA LYS A 587 -41.06 21.59 23.78
C LYS A 587 -41.67 20.20 23.55
N HIS A 588 -41.27 19.49 22.50
CA HIS A 588 -41.78 18.16 22.18
C HIS A 588 -41.30 17.09 23.17
N HIS A 589 -40.09 17.23 23.70
CA HIS A 589 -39.56 16.37 24.76
C HIS A 589 -40.47 16.41 26.01
N ASN A 590 -40.83 17.61 26.46
CA ASN A 590 -41.72 17.81 27.59
C ASN A 590 -43.17 17.35 27.31
N LEU A 591 -43.68 17.57 26.09
CA LEU A 591 -45.01 17.10 25.69
C LEU A 591 -45.10 15.57 25.66
N LEU A 592 -44.04 14.89 25.23
CA LEU A 592 -43.96 13.43 25.22
C LEU A 592 -43.88 12.87 26.65
N HIS A 593 -43.08 13.49 27.53
CA HIS A 593 -43.02 13.14 28.95
C HIS A 593 -44.38 13.28 29.64
N ARG A 594 -45.14 14.32 29.30
CA ARG A 594 -46.50 14.56 29.84
C ARG A 594 -47.59 13.74 29.15
N LYS A 595 -47.24 12.85 28.20
CA LYS A 595 -48.16 12.03 27.38
C LYS A 595 -49.21 12.81 26.55
N ARG A 596 -49.13 14.15 26.48
CA ARG A 596 -50.11 15.00 25.76
C ARG A 596 -50.02 14.91 24.23
N ILE A 597 -48.95 14.33 23.69
CA ILE A 597 -48.85 14.02 22.25
C ILE A 597 -49.88 12.95 21.82
N LEU A 598 -50.39 12.15 22.76
CA LEU A 598 -51.35 11.07 22.48
C LEU A 598 -52.80 11.57 22.36
N GLU A 599 -53.07 12.84 22.67
CA GLU A 599 -54.44 13.38 22.78
C GLU A 599 -54.86 14.22 21.57
N ASN A 600 -53.95 14.55 20.65
CA ASN A 600 -54.33 15.18 19.38
C ASN A 600 -54.83 14.11 18.40
N LYS A 601 -56.01 13.54 18.70
CA LYS A 601 -56.92 13.06 17.67
C LYS A 601 -57.65 14.28 17.12
N ASN A 602 -57.24 14.73 15.95
CA ASN A 602 -58.12 15.29 14.93
C ASN A 602 -57.49 15.01 13.58
#